data_AF-A0A946YVY8-F1
#
_entry.id   AF-A0A946YVY8-F1
#
_cell.length_a   1.000
_cell.length_b   1.000
_cell.length_c   1.000
_cell.angle_alpha   90.00
_cell.angle_beta   90.00
_cell.angle_gamma   90.00
#
_symmetry.space_group_name_H-M   'P 1'
#
loop_
_entity.id
_entity.type
_entity.pdbx_description
1 polymer ?
#
loop_
_entity_poly.entity_id
_entity_poly.type
_entity_poly.pdbx_seq_one_letter_code
_entity_poly.pdbx_strand_id
1 'polypeptide(L)'
;QLVSEARLMAEDGTAKLLAEVGLGTDEVTAHVVEGRPVTAIGQIAGSIDAGVVVMGTLSRTGVSGLIMGNTAESTLGNLRASVMAVKPEDFKTPIESTRSLLSLSTDEM
;
A
#
# COMPACT_ATOMS: atom_id res chain seq x y z
N GLN A 1 14.41 4.45 25.51
CA GLN A 1 14.70 5.80 25.03
C GLN A 1 14.57 5.90 23.50
N LEU A 2 15.31 5.11 22.70
CA LEU A 2 15.19 5.15 21.23
C LEU A 2 13.81 4.71 20.71
N VAL A 3 13.25 3.62 21.25
CA VAL A 3 11.92 3.13 20.85
C VAL A 3 10.82 4.15 21.15
N SER A 4 10.90 4.83 22.30
CA SER A 4 9.96 5.88 22.67
C SER A 4 10.06 7.10 21.75
N GLU A 5 11.27 7.49 21.33
CA GLU A 5 11.46 8.58 20.35
C GLU A 5 10.90 8.21 18.97
N ALA A 6 11.18 6.99 18.49
CA ALA A 6 10.65 6.51 17.21
C ALA A 6 9.11 6.46 17.21
N ARG A 7 8.51 6.07 18.34
CA ARG A 7 7.06 6.08 18.51
C ARG A 7 6.49 7.50 18.44
N LEU A 8 7.10 8.45 19.14
CA LEU A 8 6.67 9.86 19.09
C LEU A 8 6.74 10.42 17.67
N MET A 9 7.79 10.09 16.91
CA MET A 9 7.90 10.49 15.50
C MET A 9 6.81 9.87 14.63
N ALA A 10 6.46 8.60 14.87
CA ALA A 10 5.39 7.93 14.14
C ALA A 10 4.00 8.50 14.48
N GLU A 11 3.75 8.83 15.74
CA GLU A 11 2.51 9.48 16.20
C GLU A 11 2.38 10.89 15.60
N ASP A 12 3.45 11.70 15.64
CA ASP A 12 3.49 13.03 15.04
C ASP A 12 3.31 12.99 13.51
N GLY A 13 4.00 12.09 12.82
CA GLY A 13 3.83 11.89 11.38
C GLY A 13 2.40 11.48 11.00
N THR A 14 1.77 10.61 11.80
CA THR A 14 0.37 10.20 11.60
C THR A 14 -0.58 11.37 11.79
N ALA A 15 -0.40 12.16 12.85
CA ALA A 15 -1.22 13.33 13.13
C ALA A 15 -1.12 14.39 12.00
N LYS A 16 0.10 14.62 11.48
CA LYS A 16 0.33 15.51 10.34
C LYS A 16 -0.38 15.04 9.07
N LEU A 17 -0.30 13.74 8.77
CA LEU A 17 -0.98 13.17 7.61
C LEU A 17 -2.50 13.36 7.71
N LEU A 18 -3.10 13.08 8.87
CA LEU A 18 -4.54 13.26 9.08
C LEU A 18 -4.96 14.72 8.89
N ALA A 19 -4.19 15.66 9.42
CA ALA A 19 -4.44 17.09 9.25
C ALA A 19 -4.34 17.54 7.78
N GLU A 20 -3.37 17.02 7.02
CA GLU A 20 -3.18 17.34 5.59
C GLU A 20 -4.40 16.91 4.74
N VAL A 21 -5.01 15.78 5.08
CA VAL A 21 -6.21 15.29 4.38
C VAL A 21 -7.52 15.80 4.98
N GLY A 22 -7.45 16.67 6.00
CA GLY A 22 -8.62 17.28 6.64
C GLY A 22 -9.45 16.32 7.51
N LEU A 23 -8.85 15.24 8.02
CA LEU A 23 -9.52 14.27 8.89
C LEU A 23 -9.18 14.53 10.36
N GLY A 24 -10.21 14.59 11.21
CA GLY A 24 -10.05 14.66 12.66
C GLY A 24 -9.74 13.32 13.31
N THR A 25 -9.16 13.34 14.51
CA THR A 25 -8.93 12.11 15.31
C THR A 25 -10.21 11.41 15.75
N ASP A 26 -11.34 12.11 15.71
CA ASP A 26 -12.65 11.54 16.03
C ASP A 26 -13.28 10.80 14.83
N GLU A 27 -12.78 11.05 13.62
CA GLU A 27 -13.26 10.42 12.37
C GLU A 27 -12.47 9.17 12.02
N VAL A 28 -11.23 9.05 12.51
CA VAL A 28 -10.30 7.96 12.16
C VAL A 28 -9.63 7.41 13.41
N THR A 29 -9.71 6.09 13.58
CA THR A 29 -8.91 5.38 14.58
C THR A 29 -7.49 5.16 14.09
N ALA A 30 -6.53 5.86 14.68
CA ALA A 30 -5.11 5.69 14.37
C ALA A 30 -4.46 4.57 15.21
N HIS A 31 -3.72 3.68 14.56
CA HIS A 31 -2.95 2.62 15.22
C HIS A 31 -1.45 2.80 14.96
N VAL A 32 -0.69 3.17 16.00
CA VAL A 32 0.78 3.18 15.98
C VAL A 32 1.29 1.96 16.74
N VAL A 33 1.88 1.02 16.00
CA VAL A 33 2.29 -0.29 16.53
C VAL A 33 3.77 -0.50 16.25
N GLU A 34 4.52 -0.86 17.30
CA GLU A 34 5.91 -1.27 17.16
C GLU A 34 6.00 -2.70 16.62
N GLY A 35 6.84 -2.93 15.63
CA GLY A 35 7.13 -4.28 15.13
C GLY A 35 7.39 -4.32 13.63
N ARG A 36 7.42 -5.53 13.06
CA ARG A 36 7.52 -5.70 11.60
C ARG A 36 6.19 -5.30 10.95
N PRO A 37 6.19 -4.52 9.86
CA PRO A 37 4.96 -4.08 9.18
C PRO A 37 4.02 -5.23 8.83
N VAL A 38 4.55 -6.33 8.26
CA VAL A 38 3.76 -7.52 7.88
C VAL A 38 2.96 -8.08 9.05
N THR A 39 3.59 -8.16 10.23
CA THR A 39 2.97 -8.69 11.44
C THR A 39 1.99 -7.69 12.03
N ALA A 40 2.40 -6.43 12.18
CA ALA A 40 1.58 -5.38 12.78
C ALA A 40 0.31 -5.11 11.95
N ILE A 41 0.44 -4.96 10.63
CA ILE A 41 -0.70 -4.74 9.72
C ILE A 41 -1.64 -5.94 9.76
N GLY A 42 -1.11 -7.17 9.69
CA GLY A 42 -1.94 -8.38 9.76
C GLY A 42 -2.68 -8.53 11.09
N GLN A 43 -2.03 -8.22 12.20
CA GLN A 43 -2.65 -8.23 13.53
C GLN A 43 -3.78 -7.20 13.65
N ILE A 44 -3.51 -5.94 13.26
CA ILE A 44 -4.52 -4.88 13.33
C ILE A 44 -5.69 -5.19 12.40
N ALA A 45 -5.43 -5.54 11.14
CA ALA A 45 -6.45 -5.90 10.17
C ALA A 45 -7.35 -7.05 10.67
N GLY A 46 -6.77 -8.08 11.29
CA GLY A 46 -7.55 -9.15 11.91
C GLY A 46 -8.33 -8.71 13.15
N SER A 47 -7.76 -7.82 13.98
CA SER A 47 -8.40 -7.35 15.22
C SER A 47 -9.61 -6.45 14.98
N ILE A 48 -9.61 -5.69 13.89
CA ILE A 48 -10.70 -4.78 13.51
C ILE A 48 -11.64 -5.40 12.46
N ASP A 49 -11.43 -6.68 12.10
CA ASP A 49 -12.13 -7.38 11.04
C ASP A 49 -12.19 -6.59 9.72
N ALA A 50 -11.02 -6.10 9.28
CA ALA A 50 -10.91 -5.25 8.10
C ALA A 50 -11.35 -6.00 6.84
N GLY A 51 -12.37 -5.47 6.14
CA GLY A 51 -12.79 -6.01 4.84
C GLY A 51 -11.78 -5.72 3.71
N VAL A 52 -11.08 -4.59 3.80
CA VAL A 52 -10.07 -4.17 2.82
C VAL A 52 -8.88 -3.49 3.50
N VAL A 53 -7.68 -3.77 3.02
CA VAL A 53 -6.44 -3.05 3.36
C VAL A 53 -5.99 -2.26 2.13
N VAL A 54 -5.92 -0.94 2.25
CA VAL A 54 -5.37 -0.06 1.23
C VAL A 54 -3.89 0.18 1.53
N MET A 55 -3.02 -0.01 0.54
CA MET A 55 -1.59 0.24 0.75
C MET A 55 -0.88 0.76 -0.50
N GLY A 56 0.08 1.66 -0.30
CA GLY A 56 1.06 2.02 -1.31
C GLY A 56 2.05 0.88 -1.56
N THR A 57 2.43 0.64 -2.81
CA THR A 57 3.38 -0.44 -3.13
C THR A 57 4.79 0.03 -3.44
N LEU A 58 5.04 1.34 -3.47
CA LEU A 58 6.33 1.93 -3.80
C LEU A 58 6.57 3.16 -2.92
N SER A 59 7.78 3.28 -2.35
CA SER A 59 8.20 4.46 -1.59
C SER A 59 9.20 5.33 -2.34
N ARG A 60 9.76 4.82 -3.45
CA ARG A 60 10.77 5.50 -4.26
C ARG A 60 10.40 5.37 -5.72
N THR A 61 10.14 6.49 -6.37
CA THR A 61 9.95 6.56 -7.81
C THR A 61 11.34 6.61 -8.49
N GLY A 62 11.47 6.05 -9.70
CA GLY A 62 12.73 6.08 -10.47
C GLY A 62 13.64 4.86 -10.36
N VAL A 63 13.34 3.85 -9.53
CA VAL A 63 14.03 2.56 -9.60
C VAL A 63 13.45 1.74 -10.75
N SER A 64 14.18 1.64 -11.86
CA SER A 64 13.74 0.90 -13.04
C SER A 64 13.43 -0.56 -12.72
N GLY A 65 12.34 -1.09 -13.28
CA GLY A 65 11.91 -2.48 -13.10
C GLY A 65 11.20 -2.79 -11.78
N LEU A 66 11.10 -1.84 -10.83
CA LEU A 66 10.44 -2.08 -9.56
C LEU A 66 8.91 -1.92 -9.65
N ILE A 67 8.18 -3.04 -9.57
CA ILE A 67 6.71 -3.06 -9.58
C ILE A 67 6.14 -3.01 -8.15
N MET A 68 6.77 -3.70 -7.21
CA MET A 68 6.30 -3.85 -5.83
C MET A 68 7.47 -3.73 -4.86
N GLY A 69 7.28 -3.03 -3.75
CA GLY A 69 8.26 -2.94 -2.66
C GLY A 69 8.18 -4.15 -1.73
N ASN A 70 9.31 -4.51 -1.12
CA ASN A 70 9.44 -5.69 -0.27
C ASN A 70 8.39 -5.77 0.85
N THR A 71 8.07 -4.63 1.48
CA THR A 71 7.03 -4.57 2.52
C THR A 71 5.65 -4.87 1.95
N ALA A 72 5.32 -4.31 0.78
CA ALA A 72 4.04 -4.54 0.14
C ALA A 72 3.88 -6.00 -0.30
N GLU A 73 4.93 -6.56 -0.90
CA GLU A 73 4.98 -7.98 -1.28
C GLU A 73 4.79 -8.90 -0.08
N SER A 74 5.57 -8.69 0.97
CA SER A 74 5.50 -9.53 2.17
C SER A 74 4.16 -9.39 2.89
N THR A 75 3.55 -8.19 2.88
CA THR A 75 2.26 -7.95 3.54
C THR A 75 1.11 -8.57 2.74
N LEU A 76 1.10 -8.38 1.42
CA LEU A 76 0.08 -8.93 0.52
C LEU A 76 -0.04 -10.46 0.66
N GLY A 77 1.09 -11.17 0.74
CA GLY A 77 1.09 -12.63 0.90
C GLY A 77 0.59 -13.14 2.26
N ASN A 78 0.42 -12.28 3.26
CA ASN A 78 0.07 -12.67 4.64
C ASN A 78 -1.29 -12.12 5.13
N LEU A 79 -1.96 -11.28 4.32
CA LEU A 79 -3.25 -10.70 4.68
C LEU A 79 -4.42 -11.63 4.35
N ARG A 80 -5.40 -11.67 5.25
CA ARG A 80 -6.70 -12.36 5.04
C ARG A 80 -7.76 -11.45 4.43
N ALA A 81 -7.58 -10.14 4.53
CA ALA A 81 -8.47 -9.13 3.95
C ALA A 81 -8.22 -8.94 2.45
N SER A 82 -9.19 -8.36 1.73
CA SER A 82 -8.94 -7.89 0.37
C SER A 82 -7.87 -6.79 0.38
N VAL A 83 -7.06 -6.68 -0.67
CA VAL A 83 -6.00 -5.66 -0.76
C VAL A 83 -6.21 -4.74 -1.94
N MET A 84 -6.21 -3.43 -1.68
CA MET A 84 -6.19 -2.38 -2.70
C MET A 84 -4.80 -1.74 -2.76
N ALA A 85 -4.05 -2.10 -3.79
CA ALA A 85 -2.70 -1.62 -4.03
C ALA A 85 -2.71 -0.29 -4.81
N VAL A 86 -2.17 0.77 -4.23
CA VAL A 86 -2.10 2.11 -4.84
C VAL A 86 -0.68 2.38 -5.33
N LYS A 87 -0.59 2.91 -6.55
CA LYS A 87 0.66 3.38 -7.18
C LYS A 87 0.75 4.90 -7.08
N PRO A 88 1.96 5.48 -6.99
CA PRO A 88 2.12 6.93 -7.12
C PRO A 88 1.71 7.39 -8.53
N GLU A 89 1.29 8.64 -8.67
CA GLU A 89 0.76 9.19 -9.93
C GLU A 89 1.75 9.11 -11.10
N ASP A 90 3.06 9.22 -10.81
CA ASP A 90 4.14 9.18 -11.78
C ASP A 90 4.64 7.74 -12.09
N PHE A 91 3.97 6.70 -11.56
CA PHE A 91 4.34 5.32 -11.83
C PHE A 91 4.21 4.97 -13.32
N LYS A 92 5.33 4.59 -13.94
CA LYS A 92 5.36 4.03 -15.29
C LYS A 92 5.55 2.52 -15.20
N THR A 93 4.63 1.77 -15.80
CA THR A 93 4.75 0.31 -15.88
C THR A 93 6.02 -0.07 -16.68
N PRO A 94 6.88 -0.97 -16.14
CA PRO A 94 8.00 -1.52 -16.90
C PRO A 94 7.57 -2.62 -17.87
N ILE A 95 6.31 -3.07 -17.80
CA ILE A 95 5.75 -4.09 -18.67
C ILE A 95 5.08 -3.39 -19.85
N GLU A 96 5.56 -3.69 -21.06
CA GLU A 96 4.92 -3.26 -22.30
C GLU A 96 3.59 -4.00 -22.49
N SER A 97 2.54 -3.26 -22.85
CA SER A 97 1.26 -3.87 -23.20
C SER A 97 1.32 -4.37 -24.65
N THR A 98 1.49 -5.68 -24.84
CA THR A 98 1.42 -6.27 -26.18
C THR A 98 -0.05 -6.32 -26.65
N ARG A 99 -0.53 -5.23 -27.26
CA ARG A 99 -1.74 -5.26 -28.11
C ARG A 99 -1.34 -5.41 -29.57
N SER A 100 -1.04 -6.63 -29.99
CA SER A 100 -1.09 -7.02 -31.40
C SER A 100 -1.18 -8.54 -31.48
N LEU A 101 -1.84 -9.05 -32.53
CA LEU A 101 -2.08 -10.45 -32.88
C LEU A 101 -3.47 -11.06 -32.54
N LEU A 102 -4.51 -10.25 -32.41
CA LEU A 102 -5.89 -10.70 -32.68
C LEU A 102 -6.59 -9.77 -33.67
N SER A 103 -5.93 -9.48 -34.80
CA SER A 103 -6.67 -9.33 -36.05
C SER A 103 -6.77 -10.72 -36.67
N LEU A 104 -7.64 -11.58 -36.12
CA LEU A 104 -8.12 -12.72 -36.87
C LEU A 104 -8.89 -12.13 -38.05
N SER A 105 -8.28 -12.22 -39.23
CA SER A 105 -8.89 -11.94 -40.51
C SER A 105 -10.24 -12.64 -40.56
N THR A 106 -11.32 -11.89 -40.43
CA THR A 106 -12.62 -12.34 -40.94
C THR A 106 -12.65 -12.00 -42.42
N ASP A 107 -11.85 -12.74 -43.19
CA ASP A 107 -12.11 -12.93 -44.62
C ASP A 107 -13.11 -14.09 -44.72
N GLU A 108 -14.36 -13.81 -44.35
CA GLU A 108 -15.53 -14.54 -44.83
C GLU A 108 -16.67 -13.53 -44.96
N MET A 109 -16.74 -12.87 -46.13
CA MET A 109 -17.89 -12.93 -47.05
C MET A 109 -17.59 -12.20 -48.36
#